data_AF-A0A5B7YF89-F1
#
_entry.id   AF-A0A5B7YF89-F1
#
_cell.length_a   1.000
_cell.length_b   1.000
_cell.length_c   1.000
_cell.angle_alpha   90.00
_cell.angle_beta   90.00
_cell.angle_gamma   90.00
#
_symmetry.space_group_name_H-M   'P 1'
#
loop_
_entity.id
_entity.type
_entity.pdbx_description
1 polymer ?
#
loop_
_entity_poly.entity_id
_entity_poly.type
_entity_poly.pdbx_seq_one_letter_code
_entity_poly.pdbx_strand_id
1 'polypeptide(L)' 'MRYEKIYYKFIATLLAFSTLMFCVWALIAGIEKAREMLFVITVLAACLSVKGTIHEVCAYCKEIGRDCAK' A
#
# COMPACT_ATOMS: atom_id res chain seq x y z
N MET A 1 9.49 15.56 -9.89
CA MET A 1 9.65 15.96 -8.48
C MET A 1 8.46 15.68 -7.56
N ARG A 2 7.20 16.14 -7.79
CA ARG A 2 6.07 15.79 -6.88
C ARG A 2 5.67 14.30 -6.94
N TYR A 3 5.66 13.72 -8.14
CA TYR A 3 5.32 12.29 -8.35
C TYR A 3 6.24 11.34 -7.57
N GLU A 4 7.55 11.59 -7.56
CA GLU A 4 8.52 10.76 -6.84
C GLU A 4 8.23 10.73 -5.33
N LYS A 5 7.88 11.87 -4.73
CA LYS A 5 7.53 11.94 -3.30
C LYS A 5 6.27 11.12 -2.98
N ILE A 6 5.27 11.15 -3.87
CA ILE A 6 4.04 10.35 -3.73
C ILE A 6 4.37 8.85 -3.83
N TYR A 7 5.22 8.49 -4.79
CA TYR A 7 5.68 7.12 -4.98
C TYR A 7 6.47 6.58 -3.78
N TYR A 8 7.43 7.34 -3.25
CA TYR A 8 8.18 6.94 -2.06
C TYR A 8 7.29 6.82 -0.82
N LYS A 9 6.31 7.73 -0.64
CA LYS A 9 5.30 7.61 0.44
C LYS A 9 4.46 6.34 0.31
N PHE A 10 4.04 6.00 -0.92
CA PHE A 10 3.28 4.78 -1.19
C PHE A 10 4.08 3.53 -0.83
N ILE A 11 5.35 3.46 -1.26
CA ILE A 11 6.23 2.34 -0.94
C ILE A 11 6.47 2.23 0.56
N ALA A 12 6.77 3.34 1.23
CA ALA A 12 7.01 3.34 2.67
C ALA A 12 5.77 2.87 3.45
N THR A 13 4.58 3.33 3.03
CA THR A 13 3.31 2.93 3.64
C THR A 13 3.01 1.45 3.38
N LEU A 14 3.22 0.97 2.15
CA LEU A 14 3.06 -0.44 1.78
C LEU A 14 3.97 -1.34 2.62
N LEU A 15 5.24 -0.96 2.76
CA LEU A 15 6.23 -1.70 3.51
C LEU A 15 5.86 -1.74 5.00
N ALA A 16 5.50 -0.60 5.58
CA ALA A 16 5.10 -0.50 6.99
C ALA A 16 3.86 -1.36 7.29
N PHE A 17 2.82 -1.28 6.47
CA PHE A 17 1.61 -2.10 6.64
C PHE A 17 1.88 -3.59 6.46
N SER A 18 2.67 -3.96 5.44
CA SER A 18 3.03 -5.36 5.18
C SER A 18 3.83 -5.95 6.35
N THR A 19 4.83 -5.23 6.85
CA THR A 19 5.65 -5.65 8.01
C THR A 19 4.80 -5.76 9.28
N LEU A 20 3.94 -4.79 9.58
CA LEU A 20 3.07 -4.84 10.76
C LEU A 20 2.11 -6.04 10.69
N MET A 21 1.45 -6.24 9.56
CA MET A 21 0.54 -7.37 9.36
C MET A 21 1.28 -8.71 9.45
N PHE A 22 2.49 -8.82 8.89
CA PHE A 22 3.31 -10.01 9.03
C PHE A 22 3.73 -10.27 10.48
N CYS A 23 4.17 -9.26 11.23
CA CYS A 23 4.53 -9.40 12.63
C CYS A 23 3.34 -9.83 13.50
N VAL A 24 2.17 -9.20 13.31
CA VAL A 24 0.94 -9.57 14.02
C VAL A 24 0.55 -11.02 13.71
N TRP A 25 0.60 -11.41 12.44
CA TRP A 25 0.24 -12.78 12.05
C TRP A 25 1.24 -13.83 12.52
N ALA A 26 2.54 -13.49 12.51
CA ALA A 26 3.59 -14.35 13.02
C ALA A 26 3.47 -14.57 14.54
N LEU A 27 3.04 -13.55 15.30
CA LEU A 27 2.79 -13.66 16.74
C LEU A 27 1.55 -14.49 17.08
N ILE A 28 0.48 -14.37 16.28
CA ILE A 28 -0.81 -15.03 16.57
C ILE A 28 -0.85 -16.47 16.04
N ALA A 29 -0.37 -16.70 14.82
CA ALA A 29 -0.56 -17.96 14.09
C ALA A 29 0.76 -18.73 13.82
N GLY A 30 1.91 -18.18 14.23
CA GLY A 30 3.22 -18.75 13.96
C GLY A 30 3.76 -18.44 12.56
N ILE A 31 5.06 -18.69 12.36
CA ILE A 31 5.80 -18.25 11.17
C ILE A 31 5.41 -19.01 9.89
N GLU A 32 5.01 -20.29 10.00
CA GLU A 32 4.58 -21.11 8.86
C GLU A 32 3.26 -20.63 8.28
N LYS A 33 2.26 -20.37 9.13
CA LYS A 33 0.94 -19.85 8.71
C LYS A 33 1.03 -18.42 8.19
N ALA A 34 1.90 -17.60 8.78
CA ALA A 34 2.17 -16.25 8.29
C ALA A 34 2.78 -16.25 6.88
N ARG A 35 3.66 -17.23 6.56
CA ARG A 35 4.25 -17.38 5.23
C ARG A 35 3.21 -17.73 4.16
N GLU A 36 2.24 -18.58 4.48
CA GLU A 36 1.13 -18.94 3.59
C GLU A 36 0.24 -17.73 3.26
N MET A 37 0.16 -16.73 4.14
CA MET A 37 -0.67 -15.53 3.97
C MET A 37 0.08 -14.28 3.48
N LEU A 38 1.40 -14.37 3.20
CA LEU A 38 2.20 -13.24 2.72
C LEU A 38 1.62 -12.55 1.47
N PHE A 39 1.07 -13.35 0.55
CA PHE A 39 0.41 -12.83 -0.64
C PHE A 39 -0.84 -11.99 -0.29
N VAL A 40 -1.64 -12.47 0.66
CA VAL A 40 -2.86 -11.77 1.11
C VAL A 40 -2.48 -10.47 1.82
N ILE A 41 -1.47 -10.50 2.68
CA ILE A 41 -0.97 -9.33 3.42
C ILE A 41 -0.47 -8.25 2.44
N THR A 42 0.30 -8.62 1.42
CA THR A 42 0.83 -7.66 0.44
C THR A 42 -0.27 -7.07 -0.43
N VAL A 43 -1.28 -7.85 -0.84
CA VAL A 43 -2.44 -7.35 -1.60
C VAL A 43 -3.31 -6.43 -0.77
N LEU A 44 -3.59 -6.76 0.50
CA LEU A 44 -4.33 -5.86 1.40
C LEU A 44 -3.56 -4.57 1.69
N ALA A 45 -2.25 -4.66 1.94
CA ALA A 45 -1.40 -3.49 2.14
C ALA A 45 -1.38 -2.60 0.88
N ALA A 46 -1.36 -3.21 -0.31
CA ALA A 46 -1.44 -2.47 -1.57
C ALA A 46 -2.79 -1.75 -1.72
N CYS A 47 -3.92 -2.44 -1.48
CA CYS A 47 -5.25 -1.83 -1.53
C CYS A 47 -5.41 -0.68 -0.52
N LEU A 48 -4.85 -0.79 0.68
CA LEU A 48 -4.89 0.26 1.70
C LEU A 48 -3.99 1.45 1.35
N SER A 49 -2.76 1.18 0.89
CA SER A 49 -1.83 2.22 0.44
C SER A 49 -2.36 2.97 -0.78
N VAL A 50 -3.10 2.27 -1.66
CA VAL A 50 -3.78 2.85 -2.81
C VAL A 50 -4.88 3.82 -2.39
N LYS A 51 -5.71 3.51 -1.38
CA LYS A 51 -6.76 4.45 -0.91
C LYS A 51 -6.20 5.79 -0.42
N GLY A 52 -5.11 5.76 0.35
CA GLY A 52 -4.47 7.00 0.85
C GLY A 52 -3.77 7.79 -0.26
N THR A 53 -3.30 7.10 -1.29
CA THR A 53 -2.49 7.69 -2.36
C THR A 53 -3.33 8.10 -3.58
N ILE A 54 -4.51 7.49 -3.78
CA ILE A 54 -5.45 7.82 -4.87
C ILE A 54 -5.87 9.28 -4.83
N HIS A 55 -6.10 9.87 -3.66
CA HIS A 55 -6.53 11.27 -3.57
C HIS A 55 -5.43 12.23 -4.07
N GLU A 56 -4.18 11.99 -3.66
CA GLU A 56 -3.01 12.77 -4.08
C GLU A 56 -2.69 12.55 -5.57
N VAL A 57 -2.77 11.30 -6.03
CA VAL A 57 -2.59 10.94 -7.44
C VAL A 57 -3.71 11.51 -8.30
N CYS A 58 -4.93 11.58 -7.78
CA CYS A 58 -6.05 12.13 -8.51
C CYS A 58 -5.95 13.66 -8.65
N ALA A 59 -5.54 14.35 -7.59
CA ALA A 59 -5.21 15.78 -7.66
C ALA A 59 -4.11 16.04 -8.69
N TYR A 60 -3.08 15.19 -8.75
CA TYR A 60 -2.04 15.26 -9.79
C TYR A 60 -2.60 14.96 -11.18
N CYS A 61 -3.42 13.91 -11.36
CA CYS A 61 -4.01 13.50 -12.63
C CYS A 61 -4.90 14.61 -13.25
N LYS A 62 -5.62 15.34 -12.40
CA LYS A 62 -6.41 16.51 -12.78
C LYS A 62 -5.55 17.68 -13.27
N GLU A 63 -4.36 17.87 -12.70
CA GLU A 63 -3.38 18.89 -13.14
C GLU A 63 -2.82 18.58 -14.55
N ILE A 64 -2.82 17.31 -14.96
CA ILE A 64 -2.39 16.82 -16.30
C ILE A 64 -3.55 16.59 -17.27
N GLY A 65 -4.80 16.92 -16.90
CA GLY A 65 -5.98 16.83 -17.77
C GLY A 65 -6.50 15.41 -18.03
N ARG A 66 -6.14 14.41 -17.22
CA ARG A 66 -6.75 13.07 -17.26
C ARG A 66 -7.73 12.88 -16.09
N ASP A 67 -8.90 12.31 -16.38
CA ASP A 67 -9.90 12.02 -15.36
C ASP A 67 -9.49 10.81 -14.52
N CYS A 68 -9.74 10.88 -13.22
CA CYS A 68 -9.49 9.75 -12.32
C CYS A 68 -10.62 8.74 -12.49
N ALA A 69 -10.32 7.57 -13.04
CA ALA A 69 -11.30 6.49 -13.13
C ALA A 69 -11.83 6.16 -11.72
N LYS A 70 -13.15 6.30 -11.57
CA LYS A 70 -13.93 6.18 -10.34
C LYS A 70 -13.96 4.75 -9.81
#